data_AF-A0A4Q5R2Y2-F1
#
_entry.id   AF-A0A4Q5R2Y2-F1
#
_cell.length_a   1.000
_cell.length_b   1.000
_cell.length_c   1.000
_cell.angle_alpha   90.00
_cell.angle_beta   90.00
_cell.angle_gamma   90.00
#
_symmetry.space_group_name_H-M   'P 1'
#
loop_
_entity.id
_entity.type
_entity.pdbx_description
1 polymer ?
#
loop_
_entity_poly.entity_id
_entity_poly.type
_entity_poly.pdbx_seq_one_letter_code
_entity_poly.pdbx_strand_id
1 'polypeptide(L)'
;LKYASKDGEEGYPGNLNVSVTYTLTNRNGLKLEYQATSDQRTHVNLTNHSYFNLSGGQAATVADTELTILADKYLEANRDNIPTGNILELNGTPLDFASPRPIGKRINEEHPALKMGNGYDLTYVLRNQSGKLKLAAEAYEPLSSRILKAYTTEPGLVFYTGNHLNPGVMGRGQKPSIKYAAFCLETQHYPDTPNQPTFPSTLLEPGDVYKSRTVFEFSVRK
;
A
#
# COMPACT_ATOMS: atom_id res chain seq x y z
N LEU A 1 5.52 5.05 -18.70
CA LEU A 1 4.19 5.65 -18.95
C LEU A 1 4.27 7.14 -18.61
N LYS A 2 3.58 7.99 -19.36
CA LYS A 2 3.46 9.43 -19.08
C LYS A 2 2.01 9.85 -19.20
N TYR A 3 1.60 10.81 -18.40
CA TYR A 3 0.27 11.40 -18.43
C TYR A 3 0.37 12.89 -18.10
N ALA A 4 -0.48 13.70 -18.71
CA ALA A 4 -0.60 15.13 -18.41
C ALA A 4 -2.04 15.36 -17.95
N SER A 5 -2.21 15.51 -16.64
CA SER A 5 -3.48 15.89 -16.02
C SER A 5 -3.62 17.40 -16.15
N LYS A 6 -4.71 17.87 -16.75
CA LYS A 6 -4.90 19.30 -17.01
C LYS A 6 -5.33 20.04 -15.74
N ASP A 7 -5.05 21.33 -15.68
CA ASP A 7 -5.59 22.19 -14.62
C ASP A 7 -7.11 22.02 -14.47
N GLY A 8 -7.55 21.77 -13.23
CA GLY A 8 -8.94 21.51 -12.87
C GLY A 8 -9.43 20.08 -13.08
N GLU A 9 -8.61 19.17 -13.60
CA GLU A 9 -8.97 17.76 -13.76
C GLU A 9 -9.21 17.09 -12.40
N GLU A 10 -10.38 16.46 -12.24
CA GLU A 10 -10.88 15.95 -10.93
C GLU A 10 -10.84 16.99 -9.79
N GLY A 11 -10.78 18.29 -10.12
CA GLY A 11 -10.73 19.40 -9.17
C GLY A 11 -9.34 19.80 -8.67
N TYR A 12 -8.26 19.20 -9.18
CA TYR A 12 -6.90 19.56 -8.75
C TYR A 12 -6.35 20.77 -9.52
N PRO A 13 -5.68 21.73 -8.85
CA PRO A 13 -5.05 22.87 -9.51
C PRO A 13 -3.76 22.49 -10.23
N GLY A 14 -3.47 23.18 -11.34
CA GLY A 14 -2.24 23.09 -12.12
C GLY A 14 -2.24 21.97 -13.15
N ASN A 15 -1.47 22.16 -14.22
CA ASN A 15 -1.16 21.11 -15.18
C ASN A 15 -0.10 20.19 -14.59
N LEU A 16 -0.49 18.99 -14.17
CA LEU A 16 0.39 18.00 -13.58
C LEU A 16 0.93 17.05 -14.66
N ASN A 17 2.23 17.12 -14.90
CA ASN A 17 2.93 16.15 -15.75
C ASN A 17 3.46 15.01 -14.89
N VAL A 18 2.93 13.80 -15.09
CA VAL A 18 3.30 12.58 -14.36
C VAL A 18 4.02 11.62 -15.28
N SER A 19 5.06 10.97 -14.74
CA SER A 19 5.69 9.82 -15.37
C SER A 19 5.89 8.70 -14.38
N VAL A 20 5.67 7.47 -14.84
CA VAL A 20 5.95 6.25 -14.08
C VAL A 20 6.79 5.33 -14.94
N THR A 21 7.94 4.92 -14.40
CA THR A 21 8.84 3.94 -15.03
C THR A 21 8.75 2.63 -14.28
N TYR A 22 8.44 1.56 -15.03
CA TYR A 22 8.45 0.18 -14.54
C TYR A 22 9.71 -0.50 -15.05
N THR A 23 10.51 -1.07 -14.17
CA THR A 23 11.76 -1.74 -14.51
C THR A 23 11.83 -3.11 -13.86
N LEU A 24 11.98 -4.15 -14.68
CA LEU A 24 12.40 -5.46 -14.21
C LEU A 24 13.92 -5.45 -14.01
N THR A 25 14.38 -5.92 -12.87
CA THR A 25 15.79 -5.93 -12.48
C THR A 25 16.34 -7.36 -12.47
N ASN A 26 17.65 -7.52 -12.62
CA ASN A 26 18.33 -8.82 -12.56
C ASN A 26 18.30 -9.49 -11.18
N ARG A 27 17.72 -8.83 -10.17
CA ARG A 27 17.49 -9.38 -8.82
C ARG A 27 16.02 -9.76 -8.60
N ASN A 28 15.31 -10.14 -9.67
CA ASN A 28 13.88 -10.47 -9.62
C ASN A 28 13.00 -9.37 -9.01
N GLY A 29 13.39 -8.11 -9.18
CA GLY A 29 12.66 -6.97 -8.66
C GLY A 29 11.89 -6.23 -9.75
N LEU A 30 10.62 -5.90 -9.47
CA LEU A 30 9.84 -4.91 -10.19
C LEU A 30 9.98 -3.57 -9.47
N LYS A 31 10.75 -2.64 -10.06
CA LYS A 31 10.94 -1.28 -9.57
C LYS A 31 9.96 -0.33 -10.26
N LEU A 32 9.29 0.49 -9.47
CA LEU A 32 8.38 1.54 -9.89
C LEU A 32 8.98 2.88 -9.46
N GLU A 33 9.15 3.80 -10.41
CA GLU A 33 9.69 5.13 -10.16
C GLU A 33 8.72 6.17 -10.70
N TYR A 34 8.21 7.00 -9.79
CA TYR A 34 7.29 8.08 -10.07
C TYR A 34 8.05 9.40 -10.09
N GLN A 35 7.76 10.23 -11.09
CA GLN A 35 8.16 11.63 -11.11
C GLN A 35 6.99 12.48 -11.55
N ALA A 36 6.75 13.60 -10.87
CA ALA A 36 5.76 14.57 -11.29
C ALA A 36 6.20 16.01 -11.06
N THR A 37 5.72 16.91 -11.91
CA THR A 37 5.93 18.37 -11.82
C THR A 37 4.61 19.07 -12.13
N SER A 38 4.34 20.17 -11.44
CA SER A 38 3.16 21.01 -11.66
C SER A 38 3.56 22.44 -11.97
N ASP A 39 2.74 23.16 -12.73
CA ASP A 39 2.90 24.60 -12.97
C ASP A 39 2.19 25.48 -11.91
N GLN A 40 1.36 24.87 -11.06
CA GLN A 40 0.74 25.49 -9.89
C GLN A 40 0.94 24.62 -8.65
N ARG A 41 0.82 25.25 -7.48
CA ARG A 41 0.84 24.56 -6.18
C ARG A 41 -0.31 23.56 -6.11
N THR A 42 0.00 22.28 -5.90
CA THR A 42 -1.00 21.20 -5.89
C THR A 42 -0.57 20.05 -4.98
N HIS A 43 -1.49 19.15 -4.61
CA HIS A 43 -1.14 17.95 -3.84
C HIS A 43 -0.89 16.76 -4.77
N VAL A 44 0.18 16.01 -4.51
CA VAL A 44 0.51 14.78 -5.26
C VAL A 44 0.88 13.67 -4.30
N ASN A 45 0.14 12.56 -4.36
CA ASN A 45 0.42 11.35 -3.60
C ASN A 45 0.07 10.14 -4.46
N LEU A 46 1.08 9.51 -5.06
CA LEU A 46 0.88 8.43 -6.04
C LEU A 46 1.29 7.09 -5.43
N THR A 47 0.55 6.03 -5.77
CA THR A 47 0.79 4.67 -5.29
C THR A 47 0.73 3.63 -6.42
N ASN A 48 0.92 2.37 -6.08
CA ASN A 48 0.63 1.23 -6.95
C ASN A 48 -0.38 0.31 -6.28
N HIS A 49 -1.50 0.08 -6.97
CA HIS A 49 -2.61 -0.69 -6.43
C HIS A 49 -2.62 -2.15 -6.92
N SER A 50 -1.45 -2.81 -6.95
CA SER A 50 -1.37 -4.22 -7.32
C SER A 50 -1.98 -5.12 -6.26
N TYR A 51 -2.82 -6.06 -6.70
CA TYR A 51 -3.36 -7.14 -5.88
C TYR A 51 -2.49 -8.39 -6.01
N PHE A 52 -1.89 -8.83 -4.91
CA PHE A 52 -1.03 -10.01 -4.83
C PHE A 52 -1.79 -11.22 -4.28
N ASN A 53 -1.65 -12.35 -4.96
CA ASN A 53 -1.89 -13.67 -4.40
C ASN A 53 -0.65 -14.51 -4.72
N LEU A 54 0.21 -14.65 -3.72
CA LEU A 54 1.50 -15.30 -3.88
C LEU A 54 1.38 -16.81 -4.05
N SER A 55 0.23 -17.43 -3.84
CA SER A 55 0.02 -18.84 -4.14
C SER A 55 -0.19 -19.07 -5.65
N GLY A 56 -0.34 -18.01 -6.44
CA GLY A 56 -0.64 -18.08 -7.87
C GLY A 56 -2.06 -18.55 -8.14
N GLY A 57 -2.97 -18.29 -7.18
CA GLY A 57 -4.36 -18.71 -7.24
C GLY A 57 -4.59 -20.18 -6.87
N GLN A 58 -3.57 -20.92 -6.43
CA GLN A 58 -3.76 -22.27 -5.86
C GLN A 58 -4.63 -22.25 -4.59
N ALA A 59 -4.48 -21.20 -3.77
CA ALA A 59 -5.33 -20.91 -2.63
C ALA A 59 -6.36 -19.86 -3.04
N ALA A 60 -7.59 -20.03 -2.55
CA ALA A 60 -8.70 -19.11 -2.84
C ALA A 60 -8.55 -17.77 -2.10
N THR A 61 -7.84 -17.75 -0.97
CA THR A 61 -7.58 -16.55 -0.16
C THR A 61 -6.12 -16.43 0.20
N VAL A 62 -5.71 -15.26 0.70
CA VAL A 62 -4.36 -14.98 1.20
C VAL A 62 -4.22 -15.22 2.71
N ALA A 63 -5.18 -15.88 3.34
CA ALA A 63 -5.23 -16.07 4.78
C ALA A 63 -3.95 -16.71 5.36
N ASP A 64 -3.36 -17.66 4.63
CA ASP A 64 -2.14 -18.39 5.06
C ASP A 64 -0.84 -17.69 4.64
N THR A 65 -0.91 -16.60 3.87
CA THR A 65 0.29 -15.78 3.58
C THR A 65 0.75 -15.14 4.89
N GLU A 66 1.99 -15.40 5.28
CA GLU A 66 2.64 -14.77 6.42
C GLU A 66 3.11 -13.37 6.03
N LEU A 67 2.73 -12.37 6.81
CA LEU A 67 3.08 -10.98 6.59
C LEU A 67 3.92 -10.44 7.74
N THR A 68 4.91 -9.63 7.40
CA THR A 68 5.64 -8.74 8.32
C THR A 68 5.59 -7.33 7.77
N ILE A 69 5.25 -6.35 8.61
CA ILE A 69 5.27 -4.92 8.27
C ILE A 69 6.21 -4.20 9.26
N LEU A 70 7.17 -3.45 8.73
CA LEU A 70 8.13 -2.68 9.52
C LEU A 70 7.54 -1.33 9.93
N ALA A 71 6.56 -1.40 10.82
CA ALA A 71 5.84 -0.27 11.40
C ALA A 71 5.59 -0.53 12.89
N ASP A 72 5.52 0.54 13.68
CA ASP A 72 5.15 0.46 15.11
C ASP A 72 3.81 1.16 15.38
N LYS A 73 3.32 1.93 14.41
CA LYS A 73 2.10 2.73 14.53
C LYS A 73 1.23 2.63 13.28
N TYR A 74 -0.04 3.02 13.41
CA TYR A 74 -0.98 3.14 12.31
C TYR A 74 -1.83 4.41 12.44
N LEU A 75 -2.45 4.83 11.33
CA LEU A 75 -3.38 5.95 11.35
C LEU A 75 -4.76 5.48 11.83
N GLU A 76 -5.28 6.13 12.87
CA GLU A 76 -6.69 5.95 13.23
C GLU A 76 -7.58 6.52 12.13
N ALA A 77 -8.66 5.82 11.80
CA ALA A 77 -9.66 6.28 10.85
C ALA A 77 -11.04 6.35 11.54
N ASN A 78 -11.85 7.31 11.11
CA ASN A 78 -13.25 7.45 11.51
C ASN A 78 -14.14 6.46 10.75
N ARG A 79 -15.43 6.38 11.09
CA ARG A 79 -16.42 5.46 10.51
C ARG A 79 -16.54 5.45 8.98
N ASP A 80 -16.08 6.50 8.32
CA ASP A 80 -16.09 6.65 6.86
C ASP A 80 -14.75 6.21 6.23
N ASN A 81 -13.89 5.55 7.02
CA ASN A 81 -12.52 5.14 6.72
C ASN A 81 -11.58 6.30 6.38
N ILE A 82 -11.84 7.49 6.93
CA ILE A 82 -11.01 8.68 6.75
C ILE A 82 -10.11 8.86 7.97
N PRO A 83 -8.78 9.06 7.81
CA PRO A 83 -7.87 9.34 8.91
C PRO A 83 -8.37 10.47 9.83
N THR A 84 -8.24 10.29 11.14
CA THR A 84 -8.65 11.30 12.14
C THR A 84 -7.54 12.32 12.45
N GLY A 85 -6.32 12.08 11.96
CA GLY A 85 -5.11 12.78 12.37
C GLY A 85 -4.38 12.11 13.53
N ASN A 86 -5.01 11.15 14.22
CA ASN A 86 -4.38 10.42 15.31
C ASN A 86 -3.50 9.28 14.79
N ILE A 87 -2.35 9.09 15.45
CA ILE A 87 -1.41 8.01 15.17
C ILE A 87 -1.31 7.13 16.42
N LEU A 88 -1.72 5.87 16.30
CA LEU A 88 -1.86 4.94 17.41
C LEU A 88 -0.83 3.82 17.34
N GLU A 89 -0.47 3.26 18.50
CA GLU A 89 0.50 2.15 18.60
C GLU A 89 -0.11 0.84 18.09
N LEU A 90 0.69 0.02 17.39
CA LEU A 90 0.29 -1.31 16.94
C LEU A 90 0.44 -2.37 18.03
N ASN A 91 1.41 -2.21 18.94
CA ASN A 91 1.76 -3.23 19.92
C ASN A 91 0.53 -3.66 20.76
N GLY A 92 0.33 -4.97 20.87
CA GLY A 92 -0.82 -5.54 21.60
C GLY A 92 -2.15 -5.54 20.83
N THR A 93 -2.19 -5.04 19.59
CA THR A 93 -3.40 -5.05 18.75
C THR A 93 -3.38 -6.21 17.73
N PRO A 94 -4.53 -6.60 17.15
CA PRO A 94 -4.58 -7.56 16.05
C PRO A 94 -3.93 -7.05 14.75
N LEU A 95 -3.65 -5.75 14.65
CA LEU A 95 -3.03 -5.09 13.52
C LEU A 95 -1.50 -5.25 13.51
N ASP A 96 -0.90 -5.70 14.61
CA ASP A 96 0.56 -5.78 14.73
C ASP A 96 1.19 -6.87 13.85
N PHE A 97 1.92 -6.49 12.81
CA PHE A 97 2.74 -7.38 11.98
C PHE A 97 4.24 -7.15 12.18
N ALA A 98 4.69 -6.73 13.37
CA ALA A 98 6.12 -6.55 13.66
C ALA A 98 6.95 -7.85 13.57
N SER A 99 6.28 -9.01 13.63
CA SER A 99 6.82 -10.36 13.41
C SER A 99 5.96 -11.11 12.38
N PRO A 100 6.50 -12.10 11.65
CA PRO A 100 5.74 -12.89 10.67
C PRO A 100 4.47 -13.49 11.27
N ARG A 101 3.31 -13.20 10.67
CA ARG A 101 2.01 -13.74 11.08
C ARG A 101 1.13 -14.00 9.85
N PRO A 102 0.38 -15.12 9.79
CA PRO A 102 -0.61 -15.33 8.73
C PRO A 102 -1.64 -14.20 8.74
N ILE A 103 -1.91 -13.63 7.56
CA ILE A 103 -2.86 -12.51 7.39
C ILE A 103 -4.22 -12.87 8.02
N GLY A 104 -4.71 -14.09 7.76
CA GLY A 104 -6.03 -14.53 8.22
C GLY A 104 -6.11 -14.79 9.73
N LYS A 105 -4.98 -14.89 10.45
CA LYS A 105 -4.95 -15.33 11.85
C LYS A 105 -5.82 -14.48 12.77
N ARG A 106 -5.81 -13.15 12.55
CA ARG A 106 -6.46 -12.16 13.42
C ARG A 106 -7.39 -11.21 12.68
N ILE A 107 -7.66 -11.48 11.40
CA ILE A 107 -8.41 -10.58 10.52
C ILE A 107 -9.85 -10.33 10.98
N ASN A 108 -10.41 -11.24 11.79
CA ASN A 108 -11.77 -11.14 12.35
C ASN A 108 -11.77 -10.88 13.87
N GLU A 109 -10.63 -10.51 14.47
CA GLU A 109 -10.61 -10.13 15.89
C GLU A 109 -11.35 -8.81 16.13
N GLU A 110 -11.82 -8.64 17.36
CA GLU A 110 -12.55 -7.47 17.79
C GLU A 110 -11.62 -6.25 17.88
N HIS A 111 -11.63 -5.42 16.84
CA HIS A 111 -10.90 -4.15 16.81
C HIS A 111 -11.63 -3.14 15.91
N PRO A 112 -11.74 -1.85 16.30
CA PRO A 112 -12.47 -0.84 15.51
C PRO A 112 -12.03 -0.79 14.03
N ALA A 113 -10.72 -0.78 13.78
CA ALA A 113 -10.18 -0.75 12.42
C ALA A 113 -10.55 -2.00 11.58
N LEU A 114 -10.57 -3.20 12.18
CA LEU A 114 -10.92 -4.43 11.46
C LEU A 114 -12.40 -4.51 11.14
N LYS A 115 -13.26 -4.08 12.07
CA LYS A 115 -14.70 -4.01 11.84
C LYS A 115 -15.05 -3.07 10.70
N MET A 116 -14.41 -1.91 10.68
CA MET A 116 -14.64 -0.89 9.68
C MET A 116 -14.13 -1.27 8.30
N GLY A 117 -12.90 -1.81 8.22
CA GLY A 117 -12.33 -2.30 6.97
C GLY A 117 -12.95 -3.61 6.48
N ASN A 118 -13.77 -4.30 7.30
CA ASN A 118 -14.25 -5.66 7.04
C ASN A 118 -13.07 -6.64 6.77
N GLY A 119 -11.97 -6.43 7.48
CA GLY A 119 -10.65 -6.98 7.23
C GLY A 119 -9.57 -5.90 7.46
N TYR A 120 -8.36 -6.11 6.95
CA TYR A 120 -7.35 -5.05 6.97
C TYR A 120 -7.61 -4.09 5.81
N ASP A 121 -7.75 -2.81 6.15
CA ASP A 121 -7.82 -1.68 5.23
C ASP A 121 -7.38 -0.43 6.01
N LEU A 122 -6.08 -0.30 6.22
CA LEU A 122 -5.51 0.75 7.08
C LEU A 122 -4.11 1.15 6.66
N THR A 123 -3.71 2.36 7.07
CA THR A 123 -2.37 2.89 6.81
C THR A 123 -1.44 2.62 7.98
N TYR A 124 -0.37 1.88 7.71
CA TYR A 124 0.75 1.70 8.62
C TYR A 124 1.72 2.87 8.48
N VAL A 125 2.17 3.39 9.62
CA VAL A 125 3.23 4.39 9.71
C VAL A 125 4.57 3.65 9.76
N LEU A 126 5.31 3.68 8.64
CA LEU A 126 6.53 2.90 8.51
C LEU A 126 7.62 3.42 9.45
N ARG A 127 8.45 2.52 9.99
CA ARG A 127 9.61 2.91 10.81
C ARG A 127 10.58 3.83 10.05
N ASN A 128 10.67 3.65 8.74
CA ASN A 128 11.53 4.46 7.89
C ASN A 128 10.81 5.73 7.43
N GLN A 129 11.22 6.85 8.01
CA GLN A 129 10.73 8.20 7.65
C GLN A 129 11.80 9.03 6.91
N SER A 130 12.91 8.42 6.50
CA SER A 130 14.08 9.16 6.00
C SER A 130 14.06 9.47 4.50
N GLY A 131 12.99 9.12 3.78
CA GLY A 131 12.92 9.22 2.31
C GLY A 131 13.87 8.31 1.52
N LYS A 132 14.64 7.46 2.21
CA LYS A 132 15.56 6.50 1.57
C LYS A 132 14.83 5.20 1.29
N LEU A 133 15.16 4.55 0.18
CA LEU A 133 14.59 3.25 -0.16
C LEU A 133 14.97 2.20 0.90
N LYS A 134 14.00 1.71 1.66
CA LYS A 134 14.18 0.64 2.66
C LYS A 134 13.03 -0.36 2.62
N LEU A 135 13.26 -1.53 3.21
CA LEU A 135 12.23 -2.55 3.38
C LEU A 135 11.08 -1.98 4.22
N ALA A 136 9.85 -2.18 3.75
CA ALA A 136 8.62 -1.77 4.41
C ALA A 136 7.78 -2.97 4.84
N ALA A 137 7.70 -3.99 3.99
CA ALA A 137 6.98 -5.21 4.28
C ALA A 137 7.59 -6.44 3.59
N GLU A 138 7.36 -7.61 4.17
CA GLU A 138 7.70 -8.91 3.61
C GLU A 138 6.50 -9.84 3.73
N ALA A 139 6.13 -10.50 2.64
CA ALA A 139 5.08 -11.51 2.58
C ALA A 139 5.68 -12.83 2.12
N TYR A 140 5.41 -13.91 2.84
CA TYR A 140 5.80 -15.27 2.51
C TYR A 140 4.56 -16.15 2.38
N GLU A 141 4.49 -16.93 1.30
CA GLU A 141 3.35 -17.80 1.05
C GLU A 141 3.80 -19.27 1.10
N PRO A 142 3.34 -20.06 2.09
CA PRO A 142 3.83 -21.41 2.33
C PRO A 142 3.61 -22.39 1.17
N LEU A 143 2.47 -22.34 0.47
CA LEU A 143 2.10 -23.34 -0.54
C LEU A 143 3.03 -23.30 -1.76
N SER A 144 3.40 -22.10 -2.20
CA SER A 144 4.29 -21.88 -3.34
C SER A 144 5.73 -21.56 -2.95
N SER A 145 5.98 -21.40 -1.65
CA SER A 145 7.26 -20.96 -1.08
C SER A 145 7.76 -19.61 -1.59
N ARG A 146 6.89 -18.80 -2.21
CA ARG A 146 7.26 -17.48 -2.76
C ARG A 146 7.31 -16.42 -1.67
N ILE A 147 8.29 -15.54 -1.81
CA ILE A 147 8.47 -14.35 -0.97
C ILE A 147 8.30 -13.11 -1.85
N LEU A 148 7.59 -12.12 -1.33
CA LEU A 148 7.53 -10.75 -1.84
C LEU A 148 8.08 -9.81 -0.77
N LYS A 149 9.09 -9.01 -1.13
CA LYS A 149 9.58 -7.89 -0.32
C LYS A 149 9.21 -6.58 -0.97
N ALA A 150 8.55 -5.70 -0.23
CA ALA A 150 8.23 -4.34 -0.66
C ALA A 150 9.21 -3.36 -0.03
N TYR A 151 10.00 -2.68 -0.85
CA TYR A 151 10.86 -1.58 -0.45
C TYR A 151 10.25 -0.26 -0.92
N THR A 152 10.37 0.80 -0.13
CA THR A 152 9.84 2.11 -0.53
C THR A 152 10.63 3.28 0.05
N THR A 153 10.51 4.43 -0.61
CA THR A 153 10.92 5.75 -0.09
C THR A 153 9.80 6.44 0.70
N GLU A 154 8.56 5.94 0.59
CA GLU A 154 7.37 6.53 1.20
C GLU A 154 7.30 6.34 2.72
N PRO A 155 6.63 7.25 3.45
CA PRO A 155 6.49 7.16 4.90
C PRO A 155 5.37 6.22 5.35
N GLY A 156 4.41 5.90 4.48
CA GLY A 156 3.23 5.09 4.77
C GLY A 156 3.10 3.86 3.88
N LEU A 157 2.33 2.89 4.37
CA LEU A 157 1.92 1.69 3.64
C LEU A 157 0.45 1.40 3.95
N VAL A 158 -0.44 1.54 2.96
CA VAL A 158 -1.79 1.00 3.08
C VAL A 158 -1.73 -0.50 2.83
N PHE A 159 -2.25 -1.26 3.78
CA PHE A 159 -2.39 -2.70 3.68
C PHE A 159 -3.88 -3.04 3.60
N TYR A 160 -4.29 -3.52 2.43
CA TYR A 160 -5.66 -3.88 2.12
C TYR A 160 -5.76 -5.36 1.73
N THR A 161 -6.74 -6.07 2.27
CA THR A 161 -6.93 -7.51 2.02
C THR A 161 -8.06 -7.84 1.05
N GLY A 162 -8.42 -6.93 0.12
CA GLY A 162 -9.44 -7.26 -0.89
C GLY A 162 -10.82 -7.52 -0.27
N ASN A 163 -11.17 -6.77 0.77
CA ASN A 163 -12.35 -6.99 1.61
C ASN A 163 -13.68 -6.81 0.85
N HIS A 164 -13.64 -6.07 -0.25
CA HIS A 164 -14.78 -5.73 -1.10
C HIS A 164 -14.67 -6.30 -2.52
N LEU A 165 -13.76 -7.26 -2.75
CA LEU A 165 -13.68 -7.94 -4.04
C LEU A 165 -15.01 -8.63 -4.37
N ASN A 166 -15.47 -8.42 -5.61
CA ASN A 166 -16.76 -8.91 -6.08
C ASN A 166 -16.62 -10.29 -6.75
N PRO A 167 -17.27 -11.35 -6.23
CA PRO A 167 -17.18 -12.69 -6.79
C PRO A 167 -17.73 -12.79 -8.22
N GLY A 168 -18.56 -11.85 -8.67
CA GLY A 168 -19.02 -11.75 -10.06
C GLY A 168 -17.95 -11.29 -11.06
N VAL A 169 -16.82 -10.74 -10.57
CA VAL A 169 -15.68 -10.35 -11.41
C VAL A 169 -14.69 -11.51 -11.49
N MET A 170 -14.54 -12.07 -12.69
CA MET A 170 -13.62 -13.17 -12.95
C MET A 170 -12.19 -12.66 -13.16
N GLY A 171 -11.28 -13.10 -12.30
CA GLY A 171 -9.86 -12.80 -12.39
C GLY A 171 -9.08 -13.78 -13.28
N ARG A 172 -7.75 -13.80 -13.09
CA ARG A 172 -6.84 -14.66 -13.84
C ARG A 172 -7.25 -16.14 -13.73
N GLY A 173 -7.28 -16.82 -14.87
CA GLY A 173 -7.66 -18.24 -14.93
C GLY A 173 -9.15 -18.49 -14.68
N GLN A 174 -10.01 -17.50 -14.92
CA GLN A 174 -11.46 -17.60 -14.71
C GLN A 174 -11.82 -18.01 -13.28
N LYS A 175 -11.11 -17.44 -12.30
CA LYS A 175 -11.41 -17.61 -10.88
C LYS A 175 -12.18 -16.40 -10.35
N PRO A 176 -13.22 -16.58 -9.51
CA PRO A 176 -13.96 -15.46 -8.95
C PRO A 176 -13.08 -14.64 -8.01
N SER A 177 -13.22 -13.31 -8.05
CA SER A 177 -12.52 -12.39 -7.15
C SER A 177 -13.27 -12.30 -5.83
N ILE A 178 -13.02 -13.25 -4.92
CA ILE A 178 -13.71 -13.33 -3.63
C ILE A 178 -13.07 -12.43 -2.57
N LYS A 179 -13.80 -12.17 -1.48
CA LYS A 179 -13.26 -11.55 -0.27
C LYS A 179 -11.97 -12.25 0.17
N TYR A 180 -10.92 -11.48 0.44
CA TYR A 180 -9.59 -12.00 0.83
C TYR A 180 -8.83 -12.77 -0.25
N ALA A 181 -9.24 -12.71 -1.51
CA ALA A 181 -8.54 -13.41 -2.59
C ALA A 181 -7.12 -12.89 -2.87
N ALA A 182 -6.82 -11.65 -2.48
CA ALA A 182 -5.55 -10.99 -2.69
C ALA A 182 -5.30 -9.94 -1.61
N PHE A 183 -4.06 -9.44 -1.51
CA PHE A 183 -3.70 -8.29 -0.70
C PHE A 183 -2.95 -7.22 -1.51
N CYS A 184 -3.01 -5.98 -1.06
CA CYS A 184 -2.27 -4.85 -1.60
C CYS A 184 -1.20 -4.37 -0.60
N LEU A 185 -0.10 -3.85 -1.14
CA LEU A 185 0.95 -3.16 -0.40
C LEU A 185 1.18 -1.80 -1.05
N GLU A 186 0.33 -0.84 -0.72
CA GLU A 186 0.27 0.47 -1.36
C GLU A 186 1.15 1.46 -0.60
N THR A 187 2.36 1.68 -1.11
CA THR A 187 3.32 2.58 -0.46
C THR A 187 3.08 4.01 -0.92
N GLN A 188 2.86 4.92 0.02
CA GLN A 188 2.45 6.30 -0.26
C GLN A 188 2.65 7.20 0.97
N HIS A 189 2.48 8.52 0.80
CA HIS A 189 2.27 9.41 1.94
C HIS A 189 0.92 9.10 2.61
N TYR A 190 0.73 9.63 3.81
CA TYR A 190 -0.49 9.39 4.57
C TYR A 190 -1.73 9.88 3.80
N PRO A 191 -2.80 9.06 3.71
CA PRO A 191 -4.06 9.54 3.18
C PRO A 191 -4.57 10.72 4.01
N ASP A 192 -5.39 11.55 3.37
CA ASP A 192 -6.00 12.74 3.98
C ASP A 192 -5.02 13.84 4.46
N THR A 193 -3.72 13.76 4.13
CA THR A 193 -2.73 14.80 4.45
C THR A 193 -3.20 16.25 4.20
N PRO A 194 -3.89 16.61 3.09
CA PRO A 194 -4.36 17.99 2.88
C PRO A 194 -5.27 18.53 4.00
N ASN A 195 -5.98 17.64 4.70
CA ASN A 195 -6.89 17.97 5.80
C ASN A 195 -6.29 17.69 7.18
N GLN A 196 -5.06 17.17 7.25
CA GLN A 196 -4.38 16.76 8.48
C GLN A 196 -3.06 17.52 8.65
N PRO A 197 -3.06 18.73 9.24
CA PRO A 197 -1.87 19.59 9.33
C PRO A 197 -0.66 18.99 10.06
N THR A 198 -0.87 17.93 10.85
CA THR A 198 0.19 17.21 11.58
C THR A 198 0.88 16.14 10.74
N PHE A 199 0.32 15.79 9.57
CA PHE A 199 0.89 14.77 8.69
C PHE A 199 2.00 15.36 7.79
N PRO A 200 2.96 14.53 7.34
CA PRO A 200 3.92 14.95 6.32
C PRO A 200 3.19 15.44 5.07
N SER A 201 3.57 16.62 4.59
CA SER A 201 2.92 17.29 3.46
C SER A 201 3.11 16.52 2.14
N THR A 202 2.08 16.51 1.32
CA THR A 202 2.07 16.00 -0.08
C THR A 202 2.06 17.14 -1.10
N LEU A 203 2.26 18.37 -0.63
CA LEU A 203 2.19 19.56 -1.46
C LEU A 203 3.43 19.65 -2.37
N LEU A 204 3.17 19.87 -3.65
CA LEU A 204 4.15 20.11 -4.70
C LEU A 204 4.05 21.57 -5.14
N GLU A 205 5.13 22.33 -4.98
CA GLU A 205 5.21 23.73 -5.43
C GLU A 205 5.68 23.81 -6.90
N PRO A 206 5.36 24.88 -7.64
CA PRO A 206 5.90 25.11 -8.98
C PRO A 206 7.43 25.14 -8.97
N GLY A 207 8.05 24.35 -9.86
CA GLY A 207 9.50 24.19 -9.95
C GLY A 207 10.07 23.02 -9.16
N ASP A 208 9.31 22.45 -8.22
CA ASP A 208 9.69 21.23 -7.52
C ASP A 208 9.42 19.97 -8.36
N VAL A 209 10.07 18.87 -7.98
CA VAL A 209 9.88 17.55 -8.60
C VAL A 209 9.47 16.55 -7.52
N TYR A 210 8.23 16.07 -7.59
CA TYR A 210 7.78 14.91 -6.82
C TYR A 210 8.58 13.68 -7.25
N LYS A 211 9.05 12.89 -6.29
CA LYS A 211 9.74 11.62 -6.53
C LYS A 211 9.30 10.58 -5.53
N SER A 212 8.92 9.41 -6.04
CA SER A 212 8.61 8.24 -5.23
C SER A 212 9.16 6.98 -5.88
N ARG A 213 9.58 6.01 -5.06
CA ARG A 213 10.07 4.72 -5.54
C ARG A 213 9.57 3.58 -4.68
N THR A 214 9.00 2.58 -5.35
CA THR A 214 8.63 1.28 -4.78
C THR A 214 9.40 0.18 -5.50
N VAL A 215 9.87 -0.83 -4.78
CA VAL A 215 10.46 -2.04 -5.38
C VAL A 215 9.80 -3.26 -4.76
N PHE A 216 9.17 -4.08 -5.60
CA PHE A 216 8.69 -5.40 -5.25
C PHE A 216 9.74 -6.43 -5.68
N GLU A 217 10.46 -7.02 -4.73
CA GLU A 217 11.47 -8.05 -4.96
C GLU A 217 10.91 -9.43 -4.67
N PHE A 218 11.10 -10.37 -5.60
CA PHE A 218 10.56 -11.72 -5.51
C PHE A 218 11.66 -12.76 -5.34
N SER A 219 11.43 -13.73 -4.47
CA SER A 219 12.31 -14.88 -4.29
C SER A 219 11.52 -16.12 -3.86
N VAL A 220 12.21 -17.24 -3.64
CA VAL A 220 11.64 -18.47 -3.11
C VAL A 220 12.45 -18.94 -1.91
N ARG A 221 11.76 -19.42 -0.87
CA ARG A 221 12.39 -20.14 0.24
C ARG A 221 12.59 -21.59 -0.19
N LYS A 222 13.84 -22.07 -0.14
CA LYS A 222 14.16 -23.49 -0.35
C LYS A 222 14.08 -24.25 0.96
#